data_AF-A0A1H4JQZ8-F1
#
_entry.id   AF-A0A1H4JQZ8-F1
#
_cell.length_a   1.000
_cell.length_b   1.000
_cell.length_c   1.000
_cell.angle_alpha   90.00
_cell.angle_beta   90.00
_cell.angle_gamma   90.00
#
_symmetry.space_group_name_H-M   'P 1'
#
loop_
_entity.id
_entity.type
_entity.pdbx_description
1 polymer ?
#
loop_
_entity_poly.entity_id
_entity_poly.type
_entity_poly.pdbx_seq_one_letter_code
_entity_poly.pdbx_strand_id
1 'polypeptide(L)'
;MKRLLLLLLVSMPSATCVSQTMGGLCIISASQRTDKPSTAQVMLSESNCDKDSGGCMEMSNSSMEWRRWTGITQQALQADGAQLSAHATGDAGDLACEGIVHDGALSGRFRFNASPVFAGGMAAMGFDGITPRKQLSFLMLDITPAWAREMKELGVTELSTSKLSGLRALHVDGNYIHAMAAAGYPELRAGKLTEMKAVGVTPDKVREAKALGFQPTESELIQMSIFKIDRPFVDRMRARGLNDLTLAKLIKIKIFKLEE
;
A
#
# COMPACT_ATOMS: atom_id res chain seq x y z
N MET A 1 74.01 -1.23 -5.58
CA MET A 1 72.89 -1.15 -4.62
C MET A 1 71.86 -0.15 -5.14
N LYS A 2 70.68 -0.61 -5.58
CA LYS A 2 69.45 0.20 -5.71
C LYS A 2 68.29 -0.77 -5.95
N ARG A 3 67.49 -1.03 -4.90
CA ARG A 3 66.26 -1.81 -4.97
C ARG A 3 65.18 -0.92 -5.58
N LEU A 4 64.64 -1.30 -6.74
CA LEU A 4 63.52 -0.62 -7.38
C LEU A 4 62.23 -1.25 -6.85
N LEU A 5 61.51 -0.51 -6.00
CA LEU A 5 60.18 -0.89 -5.51
C LEU A 5 59.16 -0.63 -6.63
N LEU A 6 58.55 -1.69 -7.17
CA LEU A 6 57.38 -1.57 -8.05
C LEU A 6 56.13 -1.38 -7.18
N LEU A 7 55.53 -0.19 -7.21
CA LEU A 7 54.20 0.06 -6.67
C LEU A 7 53.15 -0.54 -7.62
N LEU A 8 52.45 -1.58 -7.17
CA LEU A 8 51.25 -2.10 -7.82
C LEU A 8 50.07 -1.17 -7.49
N LEU A 9 49.69 -0.32 -8.45
CA LEU A 9 48.41 0.38 -8.44
C LEU A 9 47.28 -0.64 -8.67
N VAL A 10 46.57 -0.99 -7.59
CA VAL A 10 45.32 -1.75 -7.67
C VAL A 10 44.22 -0.80 -8.15
N SER A 11 43.85 -0.89 -9.42
CA SER A 11 42.66 -0.22 -9.94
C SER A 11 41.43 -0.90 -9.38
N MET A 12 40.75 -0.26 -8.43
CA MET A 12 39.42 -0.69 -8.01
C MET A 12 38.43 -0.47 -9.17
N PRO A 13 37.67 -1.49 -9.59
CA PRO A 13 36.64 -1.30 -10.59
C PRO A 13 35.50 -0.48 -9.97
N SER A 14 35.26 0.71 -10.50
CA SER A 14 34.05 1.48 -10.21
C SER A 14 32.85 0.62 -10.61
N ALA A 15 32.07 0.17 -9.63
CA ALA A 15 30.78 -0.46 -9.91
C ALA A 15 29.89 0.58 -10.58
N THR A 16 29.70 0.47 -11.88
CA THR A 16 28.68 1.21 -12.61
C THR A 16 27.34 0.71 -12.10
N CYS A 17 26.74 1.47 -11.19
CA CYS A 17 25.38 1.22 -10.74
C CYS A 17 24.46 1.51 -11.93
N VAL A 18 24.07 0.47 -12.67
CA VAL A 18 23.08 0.60 -13.74
C VAL A 18 21.75 0.93 -13.08
N SER A 19 21.39 2.21 -13.06
CA SER A 19 20.05 2.66 -12.68
C SER A 19 19.04 2.00 -13.62
N GLN A 20 18.16 1.17 -13.07
CA GLN A 20 17.13 0.50 -13.84
C GLN A 20 15.97 1.48 -14.04
N THR A 21 15.98 2.15 -15.19
CA THR A 21 14.97 3.14 -15.55
C THR A 21 13.77 2.48 -16.21
N MET A 22 12.57 2.78 -15.71
CA MET A 22 11.31 2.41 -16.34
C MET A 22 10.70 3.62 -17.05
N GLY A 23 9.82 3.40 -18.01
CA GLY A 23 9.08 4.48 -18.67
C GLY A 23 7.79 4.02 -19.33
N GLY A 24 7.00 5.01 -19.71
CA GLY A 24 5.68 4.79 -20.31
C GLY A 24 4.88 6.08 -20.40
N LEU A 25 3.55 5.96 -20.38
CA LEU A 25 2.63 7.09 -20.41
C LEU A 25 2.16 7.43 -18.99
N CYS A 26 2.01 8.71 -18.70
CA CYS A 26 1.41 9.20 -17.46
C CYS A 26 0.24 10.13 -17.73
N ILE A 27 -0.73 10.08 -16.81
CA ILE A 27 -1.76 11.09 -16.64
C ILE A 27 -1.80 11.47 -15.17
N ILE A 28 -1.75 12.77 -14.88
CA ILE A 28 -1.91 13.33 -13.53
C ILE A 28 -3.08 14.31 -13.55
N SER A 29 -4.08 14.06 -12.70
CA SER A 29 -5.26 14.92 -12.57
C SER A 29 -5.64 15.14 -11.10
N ALA A 30 -6.50 16.12 -10.84
CA ALA A 30 -7.05 16.30 -9.50
C ALA A 30 -8.03 15.16 -9.16
N SER A 31 -8.01 14.72 -7.90
CA SER A 31 -9.03 13.77 -7.43
C SER A 31 -10.42 14.39 -7.51
N GLN A 32 -11.33 13.68 -8.16
CA GLN A 32 -12.76 14.02 -8.17
C GLN A 32 -13.49 13.47 -6.93
N ARG A 33 -12.76 12.83 -6.02
CA ARG A 33 -13.32 12.28 -4.79
C ARG A 33 -13.54 13.36 -3.75
N THR A 34 -14.77 13.48 -3.28
CA THR A 34 -15.15 14.42 -2.22
C THR A 34 -14.50 14.11 -0.88
N ASP A 35 -14.10 12.86 -0.62
CA ASP A 35 -13.46 12.42 0.61
C ASP A 35 -11.93 12.54 0.60
N LYS A 36 -11.31 12.78 -0.57
CA LYS A 36 -9.84 12.92 -0.73
C LYS A 36 -9.45 14.08 -1.67
N PRO A 37 -9.94 15.32 -1.44
CA PRO A 37 -9.76 16.43 -2.38
C PRO A 37 -8.30 16.88 -2.54
N SER A 38 -7.43 16.56 -1.56
CA SER A 38 -6.03 16.96 -1.52
C SER A 38 -5.07 15.99 -2.23
N THR A 39 -5.59 15.13 -3.09
CA THR A 39 -4.78 14.11 -3.79
C THR A 39 -4.80 14.29 -5.31
N ALA A 40 -3.65 14.02 -5.93
CA ALA A 40 -3.50 13.79 -7.36
C ALA A 40 -3.87 12.35 -7.67
N GLN A 41 -4.71 12.14 -8.69
CA GLN A 41 -4.84 10.83 -9.34
C GLN A 41 -3.71 10.68 -10.34
N VAL A 42 -3.04 9.55 -10.27
CA VAL A 42 -1.84 9.25 -11.05
C VAL A 42 -2.09 7.95 -11.77
N MET A 43 -2.09 8.03 -13.08
CA MET A 43 -2.27 6.88 -13.94
C MET A 43 -0.98 6.67 -14.73
N LEU A 44 -0.36 5.52 -14.57
CA LEU A 44 0.84 5.15 -15.32
C LEU A 44 0.54 3.91 -16.15
N SER A 45 0.89 3.97 -17.43
CA SER A 45 0.87 2.83 -18.34
C SER A 45 2.30 2.53 -18.76
N GLU A 46 2.83 1.40 -18.33
CA GLU A 46 4.16 0.96 -18.76
C GLU A 46 4.13 0.64 -20.26
N SER A 47 5.17 1.04 -20.99
CA SER A 47 5.34 0.69 -22.40
C SER A 47 6.44 -0.35 -22.57
N ASN A 48 6.27 -1.52 -21.95
CA ASN A 48 7.18 -2.66 -22.10
C ASN A 48 6.43 -3.82 -22.74
N CYS A 49 6.41 -3.82 -24.07
CA CYS A 49 5.86 -4.91 -24.87
C CYS A 49 6.95 -5.98 -25.05
N ASP A 50 7.09 -6.89 -24.10
CA ASP A 50 7.84 -8.12 -24.35
C ASP A 50 6.96 -9.10 -25.13
N LYS A 51 7.50 -9.70 -26.19
CA LYS A 51 6.72 -10.48 -27.18
C LYS A 51 6.08 -11.76 -26.62
N ASP A 52 6.50 -12.21 -25.44
CA ASP A 52 6.14 -13.52 -24.88
C ASP A 52 5.09 -13.47 -23.75
N SER A 53 4.65 -12.29 -23.31
CA SER A 53 3.60 -12.14 -22.29
C SER A 53 2.40 -11.41 -22.89
N GLY A 54 1.25 -12.08 -22.99
CA GLY A 54 0.02 -11.63 -23.68
C GLY A 54 -0.70 -10.38 -23.14
N GLY A 55 0.02 -9.43 -22.52
CA GLY A 55 -0.51 -8.15 -22.07
C GLY A 55 0.51 -7.03 -22.29
N CYS A 56 0.25 -6.14 -23.27
CA CYS A 56 1.13 -5.02 -23.63
C CYS A 56 0.89 -3.73 -22.81
N MET A 57 -0.11 -3.72 -21.93
CA MET A 57 -0.47 -2.54 -21.14
C MET A 57 -0.79 -2.96 -19.71
N GLU A 58 0.14 -2.73 -18.80
CA GLU A 58 -0.15 -2.74 -17.36
C GLU A 58 -0.44 -1.30 -16.94
N MET A 59 -1.66 -1.09 -16.45
CA MET A 59 -2.15 0.21 -16.03
C MET A 59 -2.16 0.23 -14.51
N SER A 60 -1.43 1.17 -13.92
CA SER A 60 -1.51 1.45 -12.50
C SER A 60 -2.29 2.75 -12.29
N ASN A 61 -3.19 2.73 -11.31
CA ASN A 61 -3.92 3.91 -10.86
C ASN A 61 -3.66 4.07 -9.36
N SER A 62 -3.11 5.21 -8.97
CA SER A 62 -2.75 5.53 -7.60
C SER A 62 -3.22 6.93 -7.24
N SER A 63 -3.48 7.15 -5.95
CA SER A 63 -3.72 8.49 -5.41
C SER A 63 -2.52 8.90 -4.56
N MET A 64 -1.96 10.07 -4.84
CA MET A 64 -0.84 10.64 -4.07
C MET A 64 -1.20 12.03 -3.58
N GLU A 65 -0.78 12.39 -2.37
CA GLU A 65 -0.98 13.74 -1.86
C GLU A 65 -0.21 14.77 -2.69
N TRP A 66 -0.81 15.93 -2.98
CA TRP A 66 -0.19 16.98 -3.79
C TRP A 66 1.17 17.44 -3.25
N ARG A 67 1.38 17.42 -1.93
CA ARG A 67 2.66 17.80 -1.31
C ARG A 67 3.84 16.90 -1.67
N ARG A 68 3.58 15.70 -2.22
CA ARG A 68 4.61 14.76 -2.68
C ARG A 68 5.09 15.08 -4.10
N TRP A 69 4.43 16.04 -4.77
CA TRP A 69 4.75 16.47 -6.11
C TRP A 69 5.48 17.80 -6.10
N THR A 70 6.44 17.92 -7.01
CA THR A 70 7.09 19.19 -7.38
C THR A 70 6.91 19.42 -8.88
N GLY A 71 6.92 20.68 -9.32
CA GLY A 71 6.70 21.03 -10.73
C GLY A 71 5.25 20.89 -11.23
N ILE A 72 4.33 20.48 -10.36
CA ILE A 72 2.88 20.50 -10.61
C ILE A 72 2.11 20.85 -9.33
N THR A 73 1.00 21.54 -9.49
CA THR A 73 0.00 21.77 -8.44
C THR A 73 -1.39 21.55 -9.03
N GLN A 74 -2.41 21.43 -8.18
CA GLN A 74 -3.80 21.38 -8.65
C GLN A 74 -4.19 22.61 -9.48
N GLN A 75 -3.68 23.79 -9.12
CA GLN A 75 -3.96 25.02 -9.86
C GLN A 75 -3.28 25.04 -11.23
N ALA A 76 -2.08 24.45 -11.35
CA ALA A 76 -1.36 24.39 -12.62
C ALA A 76 -2.12 23.61 -13.71
N LEU A 77 -3.00 22.68 -13.30
CA LEU A 77 -3.86 21.92 -14.21
C LEU A 77 -4.95 22.77 -14.90
N GLN A 78 -5.19 24.02 -14.47
CA GLN A 78 -6.14 24.92 -15.11
C GLN A 78 -5.53 25.67 -16.32
N ALA A 79 -4.22 25.57 -16.52
CA ALA A 79 -3.51 26.23 -17.61
C ALA A 79 -3.43 25.31 -18.83
N ASP A 80 -4.51 25.22 -19.60
CA ASP A 80 -4.57 24.41 -20.83
C ASP A 80 -3.43 24.78 -21.81
N GLY A 81 -2.77 23.76 -22.36
CA GLY A 81 -1.60 23.88 -23.22
C GLY A 81 -0.27 24.07 -22.49
N ALA A 82 -0.26 24.24 -21.15
CA ALA A 82 0.98 24.38 -20.40
C ALA A 82 1.83 23.10 -20.46
N GLN A 83 3.13 23.25 -20.67
CA GLN A 83 4.11 22.17 -20.56
C GLN A 83 4.61 22.10 -19.12
N LEU A 84 4.44 20.96 -18.47
CA LEU A 84 4.85 20.75 -17.09
C LEU A 84 5.74 19.51 -16.96
N SER A 85 6.63 19.56 -15.97
CA SER A 85 7.43 18.43 -15.51
C SER A 85 7.10 18.18 -14.04
N ALA A 86 6.30 17.15 -13.79
CA ALA A 86 5.88 16.76 -12.45
C ALA A 86 6.85 15.72 -11.89
N HIS A 87 7.38 15.93 -10.68
CA HIS A 87 8.30 14.99 -10.04
C HIS A 87 7.79 14.53 -8.68
N ALA A 88 7.91 13.24 -8.40
CA ALA A 88 7.73 12.63 -7.09
C ALA A 88 8.97 11.81 -6.73
N THR A 89 9.70 12.27 -5.72
CA THR A 89 10.97 11.66 -5.28
C THR A 89 10.80 11.12 -3.86
N GLY A 90 11.34 9.93 -3.61
CA GLY A 90 11.38 9.33 -2.28
C GLY A 90 12.44 8.25 -2.20
N ASP A 91 12.53 7.55 -1.07
CA ASP A 91 13.58 6.55 -0.84
C ASP A 91 13.64 5.50 -1.95
N ALA A 92 12.46 5.03 -2.40
CA ALA A 92 12.31 3.99 -3.41
C ALA A 92 12.71 4.43 -4.83
N GLY A 93 12.84 5.71 -5.10
CA GLY A 93 13.24 6.22 -6.42
C GLY A 93 12.63 7.56 -6.78
N ASP A 94 12.85 7.94 -8.03
CA ASP A 94 12.41 9.21 -8.61
C ASP A 94 11.46 8.96 -9.78
N LEU A 95 10.23 9.47 -9.70
CA LEU A 95 9.25 9.48 -10.78
C LEU A 95 9.17 10.88 -11.37
N ALA A 96 9.38 11.00 -12.68
CA ALA A 96 9.09 12.20 -13.45
C ALA A 96 7.96 11.93 -14.44
N CYS A 97 7.03 12.86 -14.61
CA CYS A 97 5.99 12.87 -15.63
C CYS A 97 6.05 14.20 -16.37
N GLU A 98 6.49 14.13 -17.63
CA GLU A 98 6.71 15.30 -18.49
C GLU A 98 5.63 15.29 -19.58
N GLY A 99 4.87 16.38 -19.71
CA GLY A 99 3.71 16.40 -20.58
C GLY A 99 3.07 17.77 -20.78
N ILE A 100 1.88 17.74 -21.36
CA ILE A 100 1.07 18.92 -21.65
C ILE A 100 -0.23 18.83 -20.83
N VAL A 101 -0.65 19.96 -20.27
CA VAL A 101 -1.94 20.10 -19.61
C VAL A 101 -3.04 20.26 -20.65
N HIS A 102 -4.08 19.44 -20.54
CA HIS A 102 -5.31 19.62 -21.31
C HIS A 102 -6.48 19.07 -20.50
N ASP A 103 -7.60 19.81 -20.49
CA ASP A 103 -8.84 19.42 -19.81
C ASP A 103 -8.61 19.03 -18.34
N GLY A 104 -7.83 19.84 -17.62
CA GLY A 104 -7.58 19.61 -16.19
C GLY A 104 -6.64 18.44 -15.87
N ALA A 105 -5.93 17.87 -16.85
CA ALA A 105 -4.99 16.78 -16.65
C ALA A 105 -3.64 17.03 -17.35
N LEU A 106 -2.54 16.72 -16.67
CA LEU A 106 -1.22 16.61 -17.28
C LEU A 106 -1.10 15.24 -17.93
N SER A 107 -0.97 15.18 -19.25
CA SER A 107 -0.79 13.93 -20.01
C SER A 107 0.57 13.93 -20.72
N GLY A 108 1.32 12.85 -20.58
CA GLY A 108 2.68 12.82 -21.11
C GLY A 108 3.39 11.48 -20.95
N ARG A 109 4.71 11.54 -20.85
CA ARG A 109 5.58 10.37 -20.65
C ARG A 109 6.16 10.40 -19.25
N PHE A 110 6.18 9.24 -18.60
CA PHE A 110 6.91 9.11 -17.34
C PHE A 110 8.25 8.41 -17.53
N ARG A 111 9.13 8.70 -16.57
CA ARG A 111 10.39 8.04 -16.33
C ARG A 111 10.46 7.74 -14.84
N PHE A 112 10.79 6.50 -14.47
CA PHE A 112 11.02 6.13 -13.08
C PHE A 112 12.43 5.58 -12.93
N ASN A 113 13.23 6.17 -12.04
CA ASN A 113 14.57 5.71 -11.70
C ASN A 113 14.53 5.01 -10.34
N ALA A 114 14.67 3.69 -10.34
CA ALA A 114 14.68 2.88 -9.12
C ALA A 114 15.95 3.15 -8.29
N SER A 115 15.82 3.14 -6.97
CA SER A 115 16.91 3.40 -6.03
C SER A 115 17.64 2.10 -5.63
N PRO A 116 18.90 1.89 -6.06
CA PRO A 116 19.67 0.72 -5.66
C PRO A 116 19.98 0.72 -4.15
N VAL A 117 20.12 1.91 -3.55
CA VAL A 117 20.31 2.08 -2.10
C VAL A 117 19.11 1.56 -1.33
N PHE A 118 17.90 1.90 -1.78
CA PHE A 118 16.67 1.41 -1.18
C PHE A 118 16.51 -0.09 -1.35
N ALA A 119 16.76 -0.62 -2.55
CA ALA A 119 16.71 -2.05 -2.80
C ALA A 119 17.66 -2.83 -1.88
N GLY A 120 18.91 -2.36 -1.75
CA GLY A 120 19.89 -2.94 -0.84
C GLY A 120 19.47 -2.84 0.64
N GLY A 121 18.94 -1.69 1.06
CA GLY A 121 18.45 -1.48 2.43
C GLY A 121 17.27 -2.38 2.79
N MET A 122 16.32 -2.56 1.87
CA MET A 122 15.19 -3.48 2.06
C MET A 122 15.64 -4.94 2.07
N ALA A 123 16.56 -5.33 1.19
CA ALA A 123 17.15 -6.67 1.16
C ALA A 123 17.95 -6.99 2.45
N ALA A 124 18.69 -6.02 2.98
CA ALA A 124 19.38 -6.16 4.27
C ALA A 124 18.42 -6.35 5.45
N MET A 125 17.18 -5.86 5.32
CA MET A 125 16.10 -6.16 6.26
C MET A 125 15.42 -7.51 5.98
N GLY A 126 15.85 -8.30 4.99
CA GLY A 126 15.25 -9.58 4.63
C GLY A 126 14.00 -9.47 3.75
N PHE A 127 13.84 -8.38 3.01
CA PHE A 127 12.80 -8.24 2.00
C PHE A 127 13.35 -8.47 0.59
N ASP A 128 12.93 -9.58 -0.02
CA ASP A 128 13.35 -9.94 -1.38
C ASP A 128 12.39 -9.41 -2.44
N GLY A 129 12.79 -9.48 -3.72
CA GLY A 129 11.93 -9.13 -4.86
C GLY A 129 11.67 -7.62 -5.01
N ILE A 130 12.63 -6.78 -4.61
CA ILE A 130 12.58 -5.31 -4.73
C ILE A 130 12.93 -4.85 -6.17
N THR A 131 12.16 -5.34 -7.14
CA THR A 131 12.31 -4.97 -8.56
C THR A 131 12.01 -3.48 -8.78
N PRO A 132 12.43 -2.86 -9.89
CA PRO A 132 12.08 -1.47 -10.21
C PRO A 132 10.56 -1.21 -10.13
N ARG A 133 9.74 -2.13 -10.65
CA ARG A 133 8.28 -2.05 -10.57
C ARG A 133 7.77 -2.09 -9.13
N LYS A 134 8.38 -2.93 -8.27
CA LYS A 134 8.05 -2.97 -6.84
C LYS A 134 8.44 -1.65 -6.14
N GLN A 135 9.58 -1.07 -6.50
CA GLN A 135 10.02 0.22 -5.99
C GLN A 135 9.10 1.37 -6.43
N LEU A 136 8.63 1.37 -7.69
CA LEU A 136 7.62 2.32 -8.15
C LEU A 136 6.34 2.19 -7.30
N SER A 137 5.86 0.97 -7.07
CA SER A 137 4.71 0.72 -6.20
C SER A 137 4.92 1.23 -4.77
N PHE A 138 6.12 1.05 -4.22
CA PHE A 138 6.50 1.54 -2.90
C PHE A 138 6.59 3.07 -2.84
N LEU A 139 7.11 3.73 -3.88
CA LEU A 139 7.08 5.19 -4.00
C LEU A 139 5.63 5.69 -3.97
N MET A 140 4.75 5.10 -4.79
CA MET A 140 3.33 5.51 -4.88
C MET A 140 2.60 5.34 -3.54
N LEU A 141 2.86 4.24 -2.82
CA LEU A 141 2.28 3.94 -1.51
C LEU A 141 2.99 4.62 -0.33
N ASP A 142 4.10 5.32 -0.56
CA ASP A 142 4.92 5.94 0.48
C ASP A 142 5.48 4.91 1.49
N ILE A 143 5.98 3.79 0.97
CA ILE A 143 6.63 2.73 1.77
C ILE A 143 8.12 3.07 1.87
N THR A 144 8.56 3.38 3.08
CA THR A 144 9.96 3.72 3.41
C THR A 144 10.65 2.59 4.16
N PRO A 145 11.99 2.54 4.20
CA PRO A 145 12.71 1.57 5.02
C PRO A 145 12.40 1.73 6.52
N ALA A 146 12.20 2.98 6.97
CA ALA A 146 11.82 3.28 8.35
C ALA A 146 10.47 2.68 8.71
N TRP A 147 9.46 2.85 7.85
CA TRP A 147 8.13 2.26 8.08
C TRP A 147 8.14 0.73 8.00
N ALA A 148 8.90 0.14 7.07
CA ALA A 148 9.03 -1.32 7.00
C ALA A 148 9.69 -1.90 8.26
N ARG A 149 10.64 -1.18 8.86
CA ARG A 149 11.28 -1.53 10.13
C ARG A 149 10.29 -1.40 11.30
N GLU A 150 9.55 -0.30 11.36
CA GLU A 150 8.50 -0.09 12.36
C GLU A 150 7.51 -1.28 12.37
N MET A 151 7.03 -1.74 11.21
CA MET A 151 6.13 -2.89 11.15
C MET A 151 6.74 -4.15 11.78
N LYS A 152 8.05 -4.38 11.61
CA LYS A 152 8.75 -5.50 12.27
C LYS A 152 8.87 -5.29 13.77
N GLU A 153 9.20 -4.08 14.22
CA GLU A 153 9.34 -3.73 15.64
C GLU A 153 8.01 -3.83 16.39
N LEU A 154 6.90 -3.58 15.71
CA LEU A 154 5.55 -3.82 16.20
C LEU A 154 5.17 -5.31 16.28
N GLY A 155 6.06 -6.22 15.88
CA GLY A 155 5.84 -7.66 15.93
C GLY A 155 4.95 -8.21 14.81
N VAL A 156 4.76 -7.47 13.71
CA VAL A 156 3.98 -7.96 12.57
C VAL A 156 4.74 -9.09 11.88
N THR A 157 4.10 -10.25 11.78
CA THR A 157 4.69 -11.48 11.21
C THR A 157 4.26 -11.72 9.76
N GLU A 158 4.96 -12.63 9.07
CA GLU A 158 4.70 -12.99 7.66
C GLU A 158 4.76 -11.80 6.70
N LEU A 159 5.63 -10.82 7.01
CA LEU A 159 5.85 -9.65 6.17
C LEU A 159 6.64 -10.01 4.91
N SER A 160 5.97 -9.99 3.76
CA SER A 160 6.59 -9.95 2.43
C SER A 160 6.40 -8.57 1.79
N THR A 161 7.10 -8.30 0.69
CA THR A 161 6.95 -7.04 -0.05
C THR A 161 5.53 -6.78 -0.54
N SER A 162 4.80 -7.83 -0.93
CA SER A 162 3.38 -7.73 -1.28
C SER A 162 2.50 -7.46 -0.06
N LYS A 163 2.84 -8.01 1.11
CA LYS A 163 2.11 -7.70 2.36
C LYS A 163 2.36 -6.27 2.84
N LEU A 164 3.57 -5.74 2.69
CA LEU A 164 3.84 -4.31 2.95
C LEU A 164 2.95 -3.40 2.09
N SER A 165 2.82 -3.70 0.79
CA SER A 165 1.89 -2.97 -0.09
C SER A 165 0.44 -3.04 0.42
N GLY A 166 -0.05 -4.23 0.77
CA GLY A 166 -1.43 -4.41 1.24
C GLY A 166 -1.72 -3.66 2.55
N LEU A 167 -0.81 -3.75 3.52
CA LEU A 167 -0.91 -3.02 4.79
C LEU A 167 -0.98 -1.51 4.55
N ARG A 168 -0.05 -0.97 3.75
CA ARG A 168 0.02 0.47 3.45
C ARG A 168 -1.21 0.96 2.69
N ALA A 169 -1.64 0.22 1.67
CA ALA A 169 -2.80 0.56 0.85
C ALA A 169 -4.12 0.59 1.65
N LEU A 170 -4.25 -0.25 2.69
CA LEU A 170 -5.39 -0.26 3.59
C LEU A 170 -5.22 0.65 4.81
N HIS A 171 -4.16 1.46 4.85
CA HIS A 171 -3.87 2.36 5.97
C HIS A 171 -3.78 1.59 7.30
N VAL A 172 -3.09 0.45 7.30
CA VAL A 172 -2.67 -0.23 8.53
C VAL A 172 -1.43 0.47 9.06
N ASP A 173 -1.57 1.08 10.23
CA ASP A 173 -0.53 1.85 10.92
C ASP A 173 -0.26 1.28 12.33
N GLY A 174 0.75 1.82 13.00
CA GLY A 174 1.12 1.40 14.36
C GLY A 174 -0.01 1.58 15.38
N ASN A 175 -0.82 2.63 15.24
CA ASN A 175 -1.97 2.88 16.11
C ASN A 175 -3.01 1.76 16.01
N TYR A 176 -3.38 1.37 14.80
CA TYR A 176 -4.30 0.25 14.58
C TYR A 176 -3.73 -1.06 15.13
N ILE A 177 -2.45 -1.33 14.86
CA ILE A 177 -1.76 -2.53 15.34
C ILE A 177 -1.78 -2.62 16.87
N HIS A 178 -1.35 -1.54 17.56
CA HIS A 178 -1.36 -1.47 19.02
C HIS A 178 -2.77 -1.61 19.60
N ALA A 179 -3.76 -0.94 19.00
CA ALA A 179 -5.13 -0.99 19.48
C ALA A 179 -5.74 -2.40 19.32
N MET A 180 -5.42 -3.12 18.24
CA MET A 180 -5.87 -4.51 18.06
C MET A 180 -5.18 -5.46 19.06
N ALA A 181 -3.89 -5.29 19.31
CA ALA A 181 -3.16 -6.05 20.32
C ALA A 181 -3.76 -5.82 21.72
N ALA A 182 -4.00 -4.56 22.10
CA ALA A 182 -4.66 -4.19 23.36
C ALA A 182 -6.11 -4.72 23.46
N ALA A 183 -6.77 -4.88 22.31
CA ALA A 183 -8.10 -5.48 22.24
C ALA A 183 -8.07 -7.03 22.34
N GLY A 184 -6.91 -7.66 22.52
CA GLY A 184 -6.75 -9.09 22.76
C GLY A 184 -6.33 -9.91 21.54
N TYR A 185 -5.82 -9.29 20.48
CA TYR A 185 -5.30 -9.96 19.28
C TYR A 185 -3.80 -9.67 19.10
N PRO A 186 -2.92 -10.30 19.91
CA PRO A 186 -1.48 -10.04 19.88
C PRO A 186 -0.76 -10.71 18.69
N GLU A 187 -1.38 -11.68 18.02
CA GLU A 187 -0.81 -12.33 16.83
C GLU A 187 -1.08 -11.49 15.57
N LEU A 188 -0.12 -10.62 15.26
CA LEU A 188 -0.26 -9.60 14.22
C LEU A 188 0.23 -10.12 12.86
N ARG A 189 -0.36 -11.21 12.34
CA ARG A 189 -0.03 -11.69 10.98
C ARG A 189 -0.43 -10.65 9.94
N ALA A 190 0.49 -10.26 9.06
CA ALA A 190 0.26 -9.22 8.05
C ALA A 190 -0.97 -9.50 7.16
N GLY A 191 -1.18 -10.78 6.80
CA GLY A 191 -2.35 -11.21 6.04
C GLY A 191 -3.67 -10.95 6.78
N LYS A 192 -3.74 -11.29 8.07
CA LYS A 192 -4.94 -11.09 8.88
C LYS A 192 -5.22 -9.62 9.18
N LEU A 193 -4.20 -8.82 9.42
CA LEU A 193 -4.35 -7.37 9.55
C LEU A 193 -4.96 -6.75 8.28
N THR A 194 -4.45 -7.18 7.11
CA THR A 194 -4.97 -6.76 5.80
C THR A 194 -6.44 -7.17 5.64
N GLU A 195 -6.79 -8.43 5.89
CA GLU A 195 -8.16 -8.95 5.78
C GLU A 195 -9.13 -8.21 6.72
N MET A 196 -8.76 -8.05 7.99
CA MET A 196 -9.55 -7.33 8.99
C MET A 196 -9.81 -5.89 8.56
N LYS A 197 -8.77 -5.16 8.14
CA LYS A 197 -8.89 -3.77 7.71
C LYS A 197 -9.73 -3.63 6.44
N ALA A 198 -9.58 -4.54 5.48
CA ALA A 198 -10.33 -4.55 4.23
C ALA A 198 -11.85 -4.66 4.44
N VAL A 199 -12.28 -5.43 5.45
CA VAL A 199 -13.71 -5.55 5.81
C VAL A 199 -14.13 -4.60 6.92
N GLY A 200 -13.27 -3.65 7.31
CA GLY A 200 -13.57 -2.61 8.29
C GLY A 200 -13.69 -3.11 9.73
N VAL A 201 -12.95 -4.14 10.13
CA VAL A 201 -12.78 -4.50 11.55
C VAL A 201 -11.99 -3.38 12.24
N THR A 202 -12.50 -2.96 13.40
CA THR A 202 -11.89 -1.91 14.22
C THR A 202 -11.82 -2.37 15.67
N PRO A 203 -10.94 -1.77 16.51
CA PRO A 203 -10.94 -2.02 17.95
C PRO A 203 -12.31 -1.80 18.60
N ASP A 204 -13.12 -0.90 18.06
CA ASP A 204 -14.47 -0.60 18.54
C ASP A 204 -15.43 -1.77 18.29
N LYS A 205 -15.38 -2.37 17.10
CA LYS A 205 -16.14 -3.60 16.78
C LYS A 205 -15.73 -4.76 17.68
N VAL A 206 -14.45 -4.85 18.04
CA VAL A 206 -13.99 -5.84 19.03
C VAL A 206 -14.65 -5.60 20.38
N ARG A 207 -14.63 -4.36 20.89
CA ARG A 207 -15.25 -4.02 22.18
C ARG A 207 -16.76 -4.27 22.17
N GLU A 208 -17.43 -3.97 21.07
CA GLU A 208 -18.86 -4.27 20.87
C GLU A 208 -19.13 -5.77 20.92
N ALA A 209 -18.35 -6.59 20.22
CA ALA A 209 -18.47 -8.04 20.25
C ALA A 209 -18.28 -8.60 21.67
N LYS A 210 -17.31 -8.07 22.43
CA LYS A 210 -17.10 -8.44 23.84
C LYS A 210 -18.26 -8.02 24.74
N ALA A 211 -18.80 -6.83 24.55
CA ALA A 211 -19.98 -6.34 25.29
C ALA A 211 -21.24 -7.16 25.00
N LEU A 212 -21.32 -7.77 23.82
CA LEU A 212 -22.36 -8.74 23.46
C LEU A 212 -22.18 -10.12 24.10
N GLY A 213 -21.05 -10.36 24.78
CA GLY A 213 -20.71 -11.63 25.42
C GLY A 213 -19.89 -12.57 24.54
N PHE A 214 -19.37 -12.10 23.40
CA PHE A 214 -18.57 -12.92 22.50
C PHE A 214 -17.07 -12.71 22.68
N GLN A 215 -16.29 -13.75 22.42
CA GLN A 215 -14.83 -13.68 22.32
C GLN A 215 -14.40 -14.20 20.94
N PRO A 216 -14.63 -13.42 19.87
CA PRO A 216 -14.37 -13.90 18.51
C PRO A 216 -12.87 -14.10 18.26
N THR A 217 -12.53 -15.11 17.48
CA THR A 217 -11.24 -15.19 16.77
C THR A 217 -11.15 -14.09 15.69
N GLU A 218 -9.97 -13.85 15.11
CA GLU A 218 -9.80 -12.90 14.01
C GLU A 218 -10.69 -13.27 12.80
N SER A 219 -10.79 -14.57 12.51
CA SER A 219 -11.64 -15.09 11.43
C SER A 219 -13.13 -14.87 11.70
N GLU A 220 -13.56 -14.91 12.97
CA GLU A 220 -14.94 -14.59 13.34
C GLU A 220 -15.21 -13.10 13.29
N LEU A 221 -14.26 -12.23 13.69
CA LEU A 221 -14.39 -10.78 13.52
C LEU A 221 -14.59 -10.39 12.05
N ILE A 222 -13.81 -11.01 11.15
CA ILE A 222 -13.94 -10.82 9.71
C ILE A 222 -15.37 -11.21 9.26
N GLN A 223 -15.84 -12.39 9.66
CA GLN A 223 -17.18 -12.86 9.32
C GLN A 223 -18.29 -11.98 9.90
N MET A 224 -18.16 -11.56 11.16
CA MET A 224 -19.10 -10.62 11.78
C MET A 224 -19.20 -9.32 10.99
N SER A 225 -18.06 -8.79 10.51
CA SER A 225 -18.04 -7.58 9.71
C SER A 225 -18.66 -7.78 8.33
N ILE A 226 -18.36 -8.89 7.65
CA ILE A 226 -18.93 -9.24 6.33
C ILE A 226 -20.45 -9.41 6.41
N PHE A 227 -20.93 -10.19 7.39
CA PHE A 227 -22.35 -10.53 7.53
C PHE A 227 -23.14 -9.50 8.35
N LYS A 228 -22.51 -8.40 8.78
CA LYS A 228 -23.11 -7.36 9.62
C LYS A 228 -23.78 -7.95 10.87
N ILE A 229 -23.03 -8.78 11.59
CA ILE A 229 -23.43 -9.31 12.90
C ILE A 229 -23.03 -8.26 13.93
N ASP A 230 -23.92 -7.30 14.13
CA ASP A 230 -23.77 -6.15 15.02
C ASP A 230 -24.75 -6.22 16.20
N ARG A 231 -24.65 -5.28 17.15
CA ARG A 231 -25.56 -5.20 18.30
C ARG A 231 -27.04 -5.19 17.89
N PRO A 232 -27.49 -4.35 16.93
CA PRO A 232 -28.88 -4.39 16.47
C PRO A 232 -29.33 -5.77 15.99
N PHE A 233 -28.51 -6.50 15.23
CA PHE A 233 -28.87 -7.84 14.78
C PHE A 233 -29.00 -8.83 15.94
N VAL A 234 -28.03 -8.85 16.86
CA VAL A 234 -28.03 -9.75 18.00
C VAL A 234 -29.21 -9.50 18.93
N ASP A 235 -29.54 -8.24 19.19
CA ASP A 235 -30.70 -7.87 20.02
C ASP A 235 -32.02 -8.30 19.39
N ARG A 236 -32.16 -8.20 18.06
CA ARG A 236 -33.35 -8.73 17.35
C ARG A 236 -33.47 -10.25 17.48
N MET A 237 -32.36 -10.98 17.42
CA MET A 237 -32.38 -12.43 17.60
C MET A 237 -32.79 -12.81 19.04
N ARG A 238 -32.26 -12.11 20.05
CA ARG A 238 -32.64 -12.29 21.45
C ARG A 238 -34.11 -11.97 21.69
N ALA A 239 -34.63 -10.89 21.11
CA ALA A 239 -36.04 -10.51 21.21
C ALA A 239 -37.01 -11.55 20.62
N ARG A 240 -36.53 -12.38 19.67
CA ARG A 240 -37.26 -13.53 19.11
C ARG A 240 -37.15 -14.80 19.95
N GLY A 241 -36.58 -14.72 21.15
CA GLY A 241 -36.44 -15.85 22.07
C GLY A 241 -35.20 -16.72 21.83
N LEU A 242 -34.32 -16.34 20.90
CA LEU A 242 -33.03 -17.03 20.72
C LEU A 242 -32.04 -16.54 21.79
N ASN A 243 -32.03 -17.21 22.95
CA ASN A 243 -31.20 -16.80 24.08
C ASN A 243 -29.82 -17.49 24.11
N ASP A 244 -29.69 -18.68 23.51
CA ASP A 244 -28.42 -19.42 23.37
C ASP A 244 -27.77 -19.16 22.00
N LEU A 245 -27.40 -17.90 21.76
CA LEU A 245 -26.76 -17.47 20.51
C LEU A 245 -25.25 -17.60 20.62
N THR A 246 -24.67 -18.49 19.84
CA THR A 246 -23.23 -18.51 19.56
C THR A 246 -22.95 -17.73 18.27
N LEU A 247 -21.72 -17.25 18.08
CA LEU A 247 -21.32 -16.59 16.83
C LEU A 247 -21.56 -17.50 15.62
N ALA A 248 -21.22 -18.78 15.72
CA ALA A 248 -21.47 -19.76 14.67
C ALA A 248 -22.98 -19.86 14.31
N LYS A 249 -23.89 -19.78 15.29
CA LYS A 249 -25.34 -19.75 15.03
C LYS A 249 -25.76 -18.45 14.34
N LEU A 250 -25.26 -17.29 14.80
CA LEU A 250 -25.55 -15.99 14.21
C LEU A 250 -25.07 -15.88 12.75
N ILE A 251 -23.87 -16.41 12.47
CA ILE A 251 -23.32 -16.52 11.12
C ILE A 251 -24.21 -17.39 10.25
N LYS A 252 -24.63 -18.57 10.75
CA LYS A 252 -25.55 -19.44 10.01
C LYS A 252 -26.89 -18.76 9.71
N ILE A 253 -27.48 -18.06 10.68
CA ILE A 253 -28.74 -17.31 10.46
C ILE A 253 -28.56 -16.34 9.29
N LYS A 254 -27.47 -15.56 9.28
CA LYS A 254 -27.17 -14.61 8.20
C LYS A 254 -26.92 -15.27 6.85
N ILE A 255 -26.20 -16.38 6.80
CA ILE A 255 -25.90 -17.10 5.56
C ILE A 255 -27.17 -17.69 4.94
N PHE A 256 -28.05 -18.26 5.78
CA PHE A 256 -29.26 -18.93 5.34
C PHE A 256 -30.51 -18.03 5.32
N LYS A 257 -30.35 -16.73 5.61
CA LYS A 257 -31.45 -15.75 5.67
C LYS A 257 -32.59 -16.18 6.61
N LEU A 258 -32.24 -16.78 7.75
CA LEU A 258 -33.21 -17.30 8.72
C LEU A 258 -33.73 -16.20 9.67
N GLU A 259 -33.48 -14.92 9.35
CA GLU A 259 -33.98 -13.76 10.07
C GLU A 259 -35.33 -13.23 9.57
N GLU A 260 -35.95 -13.84 8.55
CA GLU A 260 -37.31 -13.52 8.11
C GLU A 260 -38.31 -14.43 8.83
#